data_AF-A0A8J4PMK8-F1
#
_entry.id   AF-A0A8J4PMK8-F1
#
_cell.length_a   1.000
_cell.length_b   1.000
_cell.length_c   1.000
_cell.angle_alpha   90.00
_cell.angle_beta   90.00
_cell.angle_gamma   90.00
#
_symmetry.space_group_name_H-M   'P 1'
#
loop_
_entity.id
_entity.type
_entity.pdbx_description
1 polymer ?
#
loop_
_entity_poly.entity_id
_entity_poly.type
_entity_poly.pdbx_seq_one_letter_code
_entity_poly.pdbx_strand_id
1 'polypeptide(L)'
;MSHKIIAQEFKPIQENLLEKLNAINDKIQNYYTANKKKTMVIENEFNDKLAPHYKKRFELISKTKGLDDFWSSVISQAMISNFDTEDETFVKYLSNLDLSCSYDAEKEMSVRKLTFHFKSGNPLFTNTTLEKVLTNTAGEVKMTNSSITKNETKNNNNKNKKRKEAPRSFLLNFIESQEPEVSELFEEFCKMFEDPFTVLLENEEGDEEDDDDEISFDGEEDGDEGEEDEEEEDDE
;
A
#
# COMPACT_ATOMS: atom_id res chain seq x y z
N MET A 1 56.20 22.76 37.66
CA MET A 1 55.63 21.41 37.89
C MET A 1 54.10 21.39 37.84
N SER A 2 53.40 22.50 38.12
CA SER A 2 51.93 22.50 38.26
C SER A 2 51.13 22.31 36.96
N HIS A 3 51.64 22.69 35.79
CA HIS A 3 50.89 22.53 34.53
C HIS A 3 50.84 21.09 34.00
N LYS A 4 51.82 20.23 34.35
CA LYS A 4 51.79 18.80 34.01
C LYS A 4 50.77 18.03 34.85
N ILE A 5 50.63 18.39 36.12
CA ILE A 5 49.68 17.75 37.05
C ILE A 5 48.23 18.09 36.66
N ILE A 6 47.94 19.37 36.35
CA ILE A 6 46.59 19.78 35.93
C ILE A 6 46.16 19.08 34.63
N ALA A 7 47.06 18.96 33.64
CA ALA A 7 46.76 18.25 32.39
C ALA A 7 46.61 16.72 32.58
N GLN A 8 47.35 16.12 33.53
CA GLN A 8 47.24 14.70 33.86
C GLN A 8 46.03 14.35 34.72
N GLU A 9 45.50 15.27 35.53
CA GLU A 9 44.30 15.06 36.35
C GLU A 9 43.00 15.40 35.59
N PHE A 10 43.03 16.38 34.67
CA PHE A 10 41.88 16.69 33.82
C PHE A 10 41.59 15.63 32.76
N LYS A 11 42.63 14.98 32.22
CA LYS A 11 42.50 13.95 31.19
C LYS A 11 41.68 12.71 31.64
N PRO A 12 41.93 12.09 32.81
CA PRO A 12 41.11 10.99 33.31
C PRO A 12 39.71 11.44 33.74
N ILE A 13 39.51 12.69 34.17
CA ILE A 13 38.17 13.26 34.42
C ILE A 13 37.38 13.34 33.10
N GLN A 14 38.03 13.76 32.01
CA GLN A 14 37.44 13.78 30.67
C GLN A 14 37.16 12.38 30.13
N GLU A 15 38.05 11.41 30.35
CA GLU A 15 37.85 10.02 29.97
C GLU A 15 36.70 9.37 30.77
N ASN A 16 36.61 9.58 32.08
CA ASN A 16 35.51 9.07 32.91
C ASN A 16 34.15 9.71 32.56
N LEU A 17 34.14 11.01 32.24
CA LEU A 17 32.93 11.67 31.75
C LEU A 17 32.52 11.11 30.39
N LEU A 18 33.47 10.89 29.48
CA LEU A 18 33.22 10.28 28.17
C LEU A 18 32.66 8.86 28.29
N GLU A 19 33.20 8.03 29.19
CA GLU A 19 32.67 6.70 29.47
C GLU A 19 31.22 6.75 29.98
N LYS A 20 30.91 7.68 30.90
CA LYS A 20 29.54 7.88 31.39
C LYS A 20 28.61 8.34 30.28
N LEU A 21 29.05 9.25 29.41
CA LEU A 21 28.26 9.71 28.26
C LEU A 21 28.03 8.58 27.25
N ASN A 22 29.04 7.77 26.95
CA ASN A 22 28.90 6.60 26.09
C ASN A 22 27.93 5.58 26.69
N ALA A 23 28.03 5.27 27.98
CA ALA A 23 27.11 4.37 28.65
C ALA A 23 25.66 4.88 28.65
N ILE A 24 25.45 6.20 28.70
CA ILE A 24 24.12 6.81 28.54
C ILE A 24 23.63 6.66 27.09
N ASN A 25 24.48 6.96 26.11
CA ASN A 25 24.14 6.80 24.70
C ASN A 25 23.81 5.34 24.34
N ASP A 26 24.57 4.37 24.87
CA ASP A 26 24.29 2.94 24.66
C ASP A 26 22.91 2.56 25.20
N LYS A 27 22.53 3.07 26.38
CA LYS A 27 21.19 2.86 26.93
C LYS A 27 20.11 3.51 26.06
N ILE A 28 20.36 4.71 25.54
CA ILE A 28 19.44 5.39 24.61
C ILE A 28 19.25 4.57 23.34
N GLN A 29 20.34 4.07 22.73
CA GLN A 29 20.27 3.22 21.55
C GLN A 29 19.51 1.92 21.84
N ASN A 30 19.73 1.30 23.00
CA ASN A 30 18.98 0.11 23.40
C ASN A 30 17.47 0.37 23.49
N TYR A 31 17.04 1.55 23.99
CA TYR A 31 15.63 1.91 23.99
C TYR A 31 15.09 2.12 22.58
N TYR A 32 15.82 2.77 21.67
CA TYR A 32 15.39 2.93 20.29
C TYR A 32 15.26 1.59 19.55
N THR A 33 16.25 0.70 19.69
CA THR A 33 16.19 -0.65 19.09
C THR A 33 15.03 -1.46 19.67
N ALA A 34 14.82 -1.43 20.99
CA ALA A 34 13.70 -2.12 21.62
C ALA A 34 12.35 -1.57 21.16
N ASN A 35 12.23 -0.25 21.01
CA ASN A 35 11.02 0.39 20.49
C ASN A 35 10.75 -0.04 19.04
N LYS A 36 11.75 0.04 18.16
CA LYS A 36 11.65 -0.38 16.76
C LYS A 36 11.15 -1.82 16.62
N LYS A 37 11.74 -2.74 17.41
CA LYS A 37 11.31 -4.15 17.42
C LYS A 37 9.86 -4.32 17.90
N LYS A 38 9.46 -3.62 18.95
CA LYS A 38 8.08 -3.66 19.45
C LYS A 38 7.08 -3.14 18.42
N THR A 39 7.40 -2.01 17.77
CA THR A 39 6.56 -1.46 16.69
C THR A 39 6.38 -2.47 15.57
N MET A 40 7.45 -3.09 15.09
CA MET A 40 7.37 -4.11 14.02
C MET A 40 6.52 -5.33 14.43
N VAL A 41 6.62 -5.79 15.67
CA VAL A 41 5.77 -6.89 16.17
C VAL A 41 4.30 -6.50 16.19
N ILE A 42 3.99 -5.28 16.64
CA ILE A 42 2.61 -4.75 16.66
C ILE A 42 2.08 -4.61 15.24
N GLU A 43 2.84 -4.01 14.32
CA GLU A 43 2.46 -3.87 12.91
C GLU A 43 2.18 -5.23 12.26
N ASN A 44 2.99 -6.25 12.55
CA ASN A 44 2.76 -7.59 12.04
C ASN A 44 1.45 -8.19 12.58
N GLU A 45 1.20 -8.06 13.89
CA GLU A 45 -0.03 -8.56 14.53
C GLU A 45 -1.28 -7.91 13.92
N PHE A 46 -1.26 -6.60 13.67
CA PHE A 46 -2.40 -5.92 13.05
C PHE A 46 -2.55 -6.27 11.57
N ASN A 47 -1.47 -6.48 10.83
CA ASN A 47 -1.57 -6.94 9.45
C ASN A 47 -2.16 -8.34 9.32
N ASP A 48 -1.84 -9.25 10.24
CA ASP A 48 -2.47 -10.58 10.31
C ASP A 48 -3.99 -10.46 10.55
N LYS A 49 -4.41 -9.48 11.37
CA LYS A 49 -5.83 -9.18 11.60
C LYS A 49 -6.51 -8.54 10.39
N LEU A 50 -5.81 -7.68 9.64
CA LEU A 50 -6.34 -6.99 8.46
C LEU A 50 -6.48 -7.90 7.24
N ALA A 51 -5.57 -8.87 7.07
CA ALA A 51 -5.56 -9.80 5.93
C ALA A 51 -6.93 -10.45 5.61
N PRO A 52 -7.68 -11.04 6.58
CA PRO A 52 -9.01 -11.60 6.30
C PRO A 52 -10.02 -10.54 5.85
N HIS A 53 -9.90 -9.30 6.32
CA HIS A 53 -10.79 -8.21 5.90
C HIS A 53 -10.50 -7.76 4.47
N TYR A 54 -9.23 -7.63 4.09
CA TYR A 54 -8.88 -7.35 2.69
C TYR A 54 -9.36 -8.44 1.75
N LYS A 55 -9.21 -9.71 2.14
CA LYS A 55 -9.75 -10.83 1.38
C LYS A 55 -11.27 -10.76 1.24
N LYS A 56 -11.99 -10.47 2.33
CA LYS A 56 -13.45 -10.31 2.29
C LYS A 56 -13.88 -9.13 1.40
N ARG A 57 -13.15 -8.00 1.45
CA ARG A 57 -13.38 -6.85 0.58
C ARG A 57 -13.22 -7.24 -0.90
N PHE A 58 -12.14 -7.93 -1.23
CA PHE A 58 -11.92 -8.45 -2.58
C PHE A 58 -13.03 -9.40 -3.04
N GLU A 59 -13.44 -10.35 -2.19
CA GLU A 59 -14.51 -11.29 -2.52
C GLU A 59 -15.86 -10.60 -2.77
N LEU A 60 -16.17 -9.53 -2.02
CA LEU A 60 -17.40 -8.76 -2.22
C LEU A 60 -17.35 -7.95 -3.52
N ILE A 61 -16.25 -7.23 -3.78
CA ILE A 61 -16.07 -6.44 -5.00
C ILE A 61 -16.18 -7.35 -6.23
N SER A 62 -15.48 -8.48 -6.24
CA SER A 62 -15.45 -9.40 -7.39
C SER A 62 -16.77 -10.13 -7.66
N LYS A 63 -17.67 -10.26 -6.67
CA LYS A 63 -18.99 -10.89 -6.84
C LYS A 63 -20.10 -9.90 -7.16
N THR A 64 -19.87 -8.61 -6.95
CA THR A 64 -20.90 -7.58 -7.10
C THR A 64 -20.92 -7.10 -8.55
N LYS A 65 -22.04 -7.36 -9.24
CA LYS A 65 -22.25 -6.85 -10.60
C LYS A 65 -22.21 -5.32 -10.60
N GLY A 66 -21.44 -4.75 -11.53
CA GLY A 66 -21.26 -3.30 -11.64
C GLY A 66 -19.98 -2.77 -10.96
N LEU A 67 -19.26 -3.61 -10.21
CA LEU A 67 -17.96 -3.26 -9.61
C LEU A 67 -16.77 -3.89 -10.35
N ASP A 68 -16.96 -4.33 -11.59
CA ASP A 68 -15.93 -5.01 -12.41
C ASP A 68 -14.70 -4.14 -12.73
N ASP A 69 -14.87 -2.82 -12.63
CA ASP A 69 -13.86 -1.80 -12.89
C ASP A 69 -13.52 -1.00 -11.61
N PHE A 70 -13.91 -1.47 -10.42
CA PHE A 70 -13.71 -0.76 -9.14
C PHE A 70 -12.28 -0.27 -8.94
N TRP A 71 -11.29 -1.17 -9.01
CA TRP A 71 -9.88 -0.80 -8.85
C TRP A 71 -9.37 0.08 -9.99
N SER A 72 -9.93 -0.07 -11.19
CA SER A 72 -9.61 0.78 -12.32
C SER A 72 -10.04 2.21 -12.05
N SER A 73 -11.26 2.42 -11.55
CA SER A 73 -11.77 3.73 -11.14
C SER A 73 -10.93 4.34 -10.01
N VAL A 74 -10.65 3.57 -8.95
CA VAL A 74 -9.83 4.02 -7.81
C VAL A 74 -8.45 4.49 -8.27
N ILE A 75 -7.74 3.71 -9.10
CA ILE A 75 -6.41 4.10 -9.58
C ILE A 75 -6.49 5.31 -10.50
N SER A 76 -7.47 5.33 -11.41
CA SER A 76 -7.64 6.43 -12.36
C SER A 76 -7.89 7.74 -11.62
N GLN A 77 -8.67 7.71 -10.54
CA GLN A 77 -8.98 8.87 -9.73
C GLN A 77 -7.77 9.36 -8.93
N ALA A 78 -7.07 8.47 -8.21
CA ALA A 78 -5.92 8.90 -7.41
C ALA A 78 -4.73 9.39 -8.25
N MET A 79 -4.61 8.93 -9.51
CA MET A 79 -3.44 9.16 -10.35
C MET A 79 -3.77 9.94 -11.63
N ILE A 80 -4.93 10.59 -11.70
CA ILE A 80 -5.50 11.17 -12.93
C ILE A 80 -4.55 12.15 -13.64
N SER A 81 -3.77 12.93 -12.89
CA SER A 81 -2.83 13.90 -13.44
C SER A 81 -1.69 13.28 -14.24
N ASN A 82 -1.45 11.98 -14.06
CA ASN A 82 -0.31 11.25 -14.60
C ASN A 82 -0.71 10.25 -15.69
N PHE A 83 -2.00 10.11 -16.02
CA PHE A 83 -2.51 9.10 -16.92
C PHE A 83 -2.31 9.45 -18.39
N ASP A 84 -1.88 8.45 -19.17
CA ASP A 84 -1.95 8.46 -20.63
C ASP A 84 -2.87 7.36 -21.19
N THR A 85 -2.95 7.27 -22.53
CA THR A 85 -3.80 6.28 -23.22
C THR A 85 -3.36 4.82 -22.98
N GLU A 86 -2.07 4.57 -22.74
CA GLU A 86 -1.60 3.24 -22.36
C GLU A 86 -1.98 2.92 -20.91
N ASP A 87 -2.02 3.91 -20.01
CA ASP A 87 -2.50 3.76 -18.64
C ASP A 87 -3.98 3.45 -18.56
N GLU A 88 -4.83 4.09 -19.38
CA GLU A 88 -6.24 3.72 -19.53
C GLU A 88 -6.39 2.25 -19.95
N THR A 89 -5.54 1.79 -20.86
CA THR A 89 -5.53 0.39 -21.29
C THR A 89 -5.05 -0.52 -20.16
N PHE A 90 -4.02 -0.11 -19.40
CA PHE A 90 -3.52 -0.87 -18.26
C PHE A 90 -4.61 -1.09 -17.22
N VAL A 91 -5.29 -0.04 -16.77
CA VAL A 91 -6.33 -0.14 -15.74
C VAL A 91 -7.57 -0.87 -16.23
N LYS A 92 -7.94 -0.76 -17.51
CA LYS A 92 -9.08 -1.48 -18.08
C LYS A 92 -8.96 -3.00 -17.96
N TYR A 93 -7.72 -3.52 -18.05
CA TYR A 93 -7.46 -4.95 -17.89
C TYR A 93 -7.15 -5.33 -16.45
N LEU A 94 -7.10 -4.38 -15.51
CA LEU A 94 -6.96 -4.70 -14.10
C LEU A 94 -8.23 -5.39 -13.60
N SER A 95 -8.04 -6.50 -12.89
CA SER A 95 -9.10 -7.28 -12.24
C SER A 95 -9.04 -7.16 -10.73
N ASN A 96 -7.84 -7.01 -10.18
CA ASN A 96 -7.65 -6.82 -8.76
C ASN A 96 -6.33 -6.10 -8.47
N LEU A 97 -6.28 -5.47 -7.30
CA LEU A 97 -5.08 -4.99 -6.65
C LEU A 97 -5.00 -5.65 -5.28
N ASP A 98 -3.85 -6.21 -4.93
CA ASP A 98 -3.59 -6.79 -3.62
C ASP A 98 -2.36 -6.13 -2.98
N LEU A 99 -2.44 -5.85 -1.67
CA LEU A 99 -1.31 -5.43 -0.85
C LEU A 99 -1.01 -6.50 0.20
N SER A 100 0.26 -6.89 0.29
CA SER A 100 0.75 -7.76 1.36
C SER A 100 1.92 -7.11 2.06
N CYS A 101 1.96 -7.27 3.39
CA CYS A 101 2.95 -6.67 4.26
C CYS A 101 3.49 -7.74 5.21
N SER A 102 4.80 -7.77 5.41
CA SER A 102 5.44 -8.68 6.38
C SER A 102 6.57 -7.96 7.10
N TYR A 103 6.75 -8.31 8.38
CA TYR A 103 7.80 -7.73 9.22
C TYR A 103 8.61 -8.83 9.89
N ASP A 104 9.92 -8.64 9.90
CA ASP A 104 10.89 -9.50 10.56
C ASP A 104 11.67 -8.63 11.55
N ALA A 105 11.24 -8.66 12.81
CA ALA A 105 11.85 -7.88 13.88
C ALA A 105 13.27 -8.35 14.24
N GLU A 106 13.66 -9.58 13.88
CA GLU A 106 15.03 -10.08 14.08
C GLU A 106 15.99 -9.48 13.07
N LYS A 107 15.57 -9.40 11.81
CA LYS A 107 16.34 -8.79 10.71
C LYS A 107 16.13 -7.29 10.56
N GLU A 108 15.28 -6.69 11.38
CA GLU A 108 14.81 -5.31 11.25
C GLU A 108 14.34 -5.01 9.82
N MET A 109 13.58 -5.94 9.25
CA MET A 109 13.19 -5.94 7.85
C MET A 109 11.66 -5.82 7.73
N SER A 110 11.20 -4.96 6.84
CA SER A 110 9.82 -4.95 6.38
C SER A 110 9.77 -5.14 4.86
N VAL A 111 8.77 -5.88 4.39
CA VAL A 111 8.51 -6.10 2.97
C VAL A 111 7.06 -5.78 2.70
N ARG A 112 6.82 -4.85 1.78
CA ARG A 112 5.49 -4.51 1.27
C ARG A 112 5.44 -4.79 -0.21
N LYS A 113 4.39 -5.48 -0.65
CA LYS A 113 4.23 -5.92 -2.02
C LYS A 113 2.85 -5.58 -2.54
N LEU A 114 2.80 -4.77 -3.58
CA LEU A 114 1.63 -4.54 -4.42
C LEU A 114 1.62 -5.58 -5.54
N THR A 115 0.47 -6.21 -5.74
CA THR A 115 0.24 -7.20 -6.80
C THR A 115 -0.94 -6.75 -7.66
N PHE A 116 -0.67 -6.51 -8.94
CA PHE A 116 -1.65 -6.12 -9.93
C PHE A 116 -2.08 -7.36 -10.71
N HIS A 117 -3.37 -7.69 -10.68
CA HIS A 117 -3.92 -8.87 -11.34
C HIS A 117 -4.65 -8.47 -12.62
N PHE A 118 -4.33 -9.10 -13.74
CA PHE A 118 -4.87 -8.73 -15.04
C PHE A 118 -5.81 -9.79 -15.63
N LYS A 119 -6.89 -9.30 -16.24
CA LYS A 119 -7.78 -10.05 -17.14
C LYS A 119 -6.95 -10.54 -18.34
N SER A 120 -7.23 -11.74 -18.84
CA SER A 120 -6.58 -12.27 -20.05
C SER A 120 -6.87 -11.40 -21.28
N GLY A 121 -5.97 -11.42 -22.27
CA GLY A 121 -6.13 -10.67 -23.52
C GLY A 121 -5.66 -9.21 -23.45
N ASN A 122 -4.93 -8.83 -22.41
CA ASN A 122 -4.29 -7.53 -22.31
C ASN A 122 -3.38 -7.26 -23.54
N PRO A 123 -3.59 -6.18 -24.30
CA PRO A 123 -2.82 -5.89 -25.50
C PRO A 123 -1.41 -5.35 -25.22
N LEU A 124 -1.09 -4.95 -23.99
CA LEU A 124 0.20 -4.38 -23.60
C LEU A 124 1.24 -5.47 -23.27
N PHE A 125 0.85 -6.50 -22.53
CA PHE A 125 1.73 -7.58 -22.05
C PHE A 125 0.96 -8.88 -21.81
N THR A 126 1.71 -9.98 -21.70
CA THR A 126 1.16 -11.33 -21.47
C THR A 126 1.04 -11.72 -19.99
N ASN A 127 1.67 -10.96 -19.08
CA ASN A 127 1.63 -11.22 -17.65
C ASN A 127 0.19 -11.22 -17.11
N THR A 128 -0.16 -12.26 -16.34
CA THR A 128 -1.41 -12.29 -15.56
C THR A 128 -1.28 -11.53 -14.25
N THR A 129 -0.07 -11.35 -13.75
CA THR A 129 0.25 -10.61 -12.53
C THR A 129 1.52 -9.78 -12.72
N LEU A 130 1.53 -8.56 -12.19
CA LEU A 130 2.73 -7.74 -12.03
C LEU A 130 2.89 -7.36 -10.57
N GLU A 131 4.09 -7.52 -10.03
CA GLU A 131 4.40 -7.22 -8.65
C GLU A 131 5.37 -6.06 -8.54
N LYS A 132 5.16 -5.24 -7.51
CA LYS A 132 6.07 -4.20 -7.05
C LYS A 132 6.34 -4.41 -5.57
N VAL A 133 7.62 -4.49 -5.19
CA VAL A 133 8.03 -4.83 -3.82
C VAL A 133 8.97 -3.76 -3.29
N LEU A 134 8.62 -3.20 -2.14
CA LEU A 134 9.48 -2.35 -1.33
C LEU A 134 9.99 -3.15 -0.14
N THR A 135 11.30 -3.30 -0.04
CA THR A 135 11.97 -3.90 1.13
C THR A 135 12.72 -2.81 1.87
N ASN A 136 12.47 -2.67 3.17
CA ASN A 136 13.29 -1.87 4.07
C ASN A 136 14.03 -2.80 5.01
N THR A 137 15.36 -2.80 5.01
CA THR A 137 16.19 -3.58 5.94
C THR A 137 17.09 -2.64 6.72
N ALA A 138 16.88 -2.54 8.02
CA ALA A 138 17.66 -1.67 8.91
C ALA A 138 17.78 -0.20 8.43
N GLY A 139 16.78 0.31 7.69
CA GLY A 139 16.77 1.67 7.13
C GLY A 139 17.22 1.76 5.66
N GLU A 140 17.75 0.68 5.08
CA GLU A 140 18.06 0.61 3.66
C GLU A 140 16.80 0.22 2.86
N VAL A 141 16.35 1.12 1.98
CA VAL A 141 15.17 0.90 1.12
C VAL A 141 15.60 0.38 -0.24
N LYS A 142 14.96 -0.70 -0.70
CA LYS A 142 15.19 -1.31 -1.99
C LYS A 142 13.87 -1.60 -2.71
N MET A 143 13.79 -1.22 -3.98
CA MET A 143 12.68 -1.57 -4.86
C MET A 143 13.03 -2.79 -5.72
N THR A 144 12.10 -3.74 -5.82
CA THR A 144 12.16 -4.84 -6.78
C THR A 144 10.82 -5.00 -7.48
N ASN A 145 10.80 -5.63 -8.66
CA ASN A 145 9.64 -5.67 -9.53
C ASN A 145 9.58 -6.93 -10.41
N SER A 146 8.39 -7.21 -10.92
CA SER A 146 8.19 -8.21 -11.96
C SER A 146 8.75 -7.76 -13.31
N SER A 147 9.28 -8.71 -14.08
CA SER A 147 9.65 -8.47 -15.47
C SER A 147 8.40 -8.44 -16.36
N ILE A 148 8.24 -7.37 -17.14
CA ILE A 148 7.10 -7.21 -18.05
C ILE A 148 7.41 -7.91 -19.39
N THR A 149 6.56 -8.85 -19.78
CA THR A 149 6.65 -9.57 -21.05
C THR A 149 5.72 -8.91 -22.06
N LYS A 150 6.25 -7.89 -22.76
CA LYS A 150 5.50 -7.08 -23.74
C LYS A 150 5.03 -7.92 -24.92
N ASN A 151 3.85 -7.60 -25.44
CA ASN A 151 3.35 -8.22 -26.66
C ASN A 151 4.16 -7.71 -27.87
N GLU A 152 4.88 -8.60 -28.57
CA GLU A 152 5.80 -8.24 -29.65
C GLU A 152 5.14 -7.58 -30.88
N THR A 153 3.80 -7.53 -30.94
CA THR A 153 3.03 -7.12 -32.12
C THR A 153 2.96 -5.62 -32.40
N LYS A 154 3.49 -4.73 -31.55
CA LYS A 154 3.49 -3.27 -31.82
C LYS A 154 4.79 -2.67 -32.40
N ASN A 155 5.91 -3.41 -32.46
CA ASN A 155 7.22 -2.81 -32.77
C ASN A 155 7.95 -3.34 -34.01
N ASN A 156 7.26 -3.96 -34.97
CA ASN A 156 7.90 -4.48 -36.18
C ASN A 156 7.57 -3.75 -37.49
N ASN A 157 7.18 -2.47 -37.45
CA ASN A 157 7.11 -1.64 -38.66
C ASN A 157 7.49 -0.18 -38.37
N ASN A 158 8.80 0.10 -38.25
CA ASN A 158 9.44 1.25 -38.88
C ASN A 158 10.95 1.27 -38.57
N LYS A 159 11.72 0.52 -39.37
CA LYS A 159 13.08 0.95 -39.72
C LYS A 159 12.94 2.33 -40.39
N ASN A 160 13.62 3.34 -39.84
CA ASN A 160 13.70 4.73 -40.29
C ASN A 160 12.56 5.68 -39.87
N LYS A 161 12.74 6.33 -38.72
CA LYS A 161 12.83 7.80 -38.56
C LYS A 161 12.86 8.13 -37.07
N LYS A 162 13.55 9.21 -36.71
CA LYS A 162 13.58 9.86 -35.39
C LYS A 162 12.17 10.26 -34.90
N ARG A 163 11.29 9.28 -34.62
CA ARG A 163 10.09 9.49 -33.83
C ARG A 163 10.56 9.54 -32.38
N LYS A 164 10.25 10.63 -31.68
CA LYS A 164 10.25 10.64 -30.22
C LYS A 164 9.51 9.37 -29.79
N GLU A 165 10.14 8.54 -28.96
CA GLU A 165 9.44 7.46 -28.28
C GLU A 165 8.17 8.09 -27.69
N ALA A 166 7.01 7.47 -27.96
CA ALA A 166 5.79 7.89 -27.29
C ALA A 166 6.05 7.87 -25.77
N PRO A 167 5.42 8.77 -24.98
CA PRO A 167 5.49 8.67 -23.53
C PRO A 167 5.16 7.22 -23.14
N ARG A 168 6.06 6.60 -22.40
CA ARG A 168 5.84 5.26 -21.85
C ARG A 168 4.80 5.41 -20.74
N SER A 169 3.79 4.54 -20.71
CA SER A 169 2.74 4.58 -19.67
C SER A 169 3.32 4.81 -18.28
N PHE A 170 2.70 5.70 -17.52
CA PHE A 170 3.11 6.04 -16.16
C PHE A 170 3.08 4.80 -15.25
N LEU A 171 2.05 3.98 -15.35
CA LEU A 171 1.89 2.75 -14.57
C LEU A 171 2.94 1.70 -14.94
N LEU A 172 3.24 1.53 -16.24
CA LEU A 172 4.32 0.64 -16.67
C LEU A 172 5.69 1.11 -16.19
N ASN A 173 5.96 2.43 -16.27
CA ASN A 173 7.17 3.03 -15.71
C ASN A 173 7.26 2.83 -14.20
N PHE A 174 6.17 3.03 -13.48
CA PHE A 174 6.09 2.78 -12.04
C PHE A 174 6.46 1.35 -11.71
N ILE A 175 5.91 0.35 -12.42
CA ILE A 175 6.25 -1.05 -12.20
C ILE A 175 7.73 -1.30 -12.52
N GLU A 176 8.24 -0.83 -13.65
CA GLU A 176 9.59 -1.16 -14.16
C GLU A 176 10.74 -0.41 -13.47
N SER A 177 10.50 0.76 -12.89
CA SER A 177 11.56 1.57 -12.27
C SER A 177 12.02 0.98 -10.93
N GLN A 178 13.32 0.87 -10.67
CA GLN A 178 13.83 0.46 -9.35
C GLN A 178 14.42 1.63 -8.56
N GLU A 179 14.20 2.85 -9.06
CA GLU A 179 14.75 4.07 -8.48
C GLU A 179 14.11 4.35 -7.10
N PRO A 180 14.89 4.81 -6.11
CA PRO A 180 14.38 5.09 -4.76
C PRO A 180 13.24 6.13 -4.72
N GLU A 181 13.22 7.08 -5.66
CA GLU A 181 12.19 8.13 -5.76
C GLU A 181 10.79 7.55 -6.01
N VAL A 182 10.70 6.33 -6.54
CA VAL A 182 9.43 5.62 -6.76
C VAL A 182 8.82 5.12 -5.45
N SER A 183 9.56 5.14 -4.34
CA SER A 183 9.03 4.75 -3.03
C SER A 183 7.88 5.64 -2.57
N GLU A 184 7.94 6.96 -2.83
CA GLU A 184 6.85 7.89 -2.46
C GLU A 184 5.56 7.53 -3.21
N LEU A 185 5.67 7.31 -4.52
CA LEU A 185 4.55 6.86 -5.34
C LEU A 185 4.04 5.46 -4.90
N PHE A 186 4.94 4.57 -4.48
CA PHE A 186 4.54 3.27 -3.93
C PHE A 186 3.71 3.43 -2.64
N GLU A 187 4.04 4.38 -1.77
CA GLU A 187 3.24 4.69 -0.59
C GLU A 187 1.85 5.21 -0.96
N GLU A 188 1.73 6.03 -2.01
CA GLU A 188 0.43 6.52 -2.50
C GLU A 188 -0.47 5.37 -2.97
N PHE A 189 0.07 4.41 -3.72
CA PHE A 189 -0.67 3.19 -4.07
C PHE A 189 -1.08 2.37 -2.85
N CYS A 190 -0.23 2.29 -1.81
CA CYS A 190 -0.58 1.59 -0.57
C CYS A 190 -1.73 2.29 0.15
N LYS A 191 -1.68 3.61 0.31
CA LYS A 191 -2.74 4.40 0.95
C LYS A 191 -4.07 4.29 0.22
N MET A 192 -4.03 4.40 -1.11
CA MET A 192 -5.19 4.19 -1.97
C MET A 192 -5.78 2.78 -1.80
N PHE A 193 -4.94 1.74 -1.72
CA PHE A 193 -5.41 0.39 -1.45
C PHE A 193 -6.02 0.26 -0.04
N GLU A 194 -5.43 0.89 0.97
CA GLU A 194 -5.92 0.83 2.35
C GLU A 194 -7.33 1.43 2.46
N ASP A 195 -7.57 2.59 1.84
CA ASP A 195 -8.86 3.28 1.84
C ASP A 195 -9.33 3.71 0.43
N PRO A 196 -9.83 2.77 -0.39
CA PRO A 196 -10.23 3.05 -1.77
C PRO A 196 -11.54 3.83 -1.86
N PHE A 197 -12.37 3.85 -0.81
CA PHE A 197 -13.68 4.51 -0.86
C PHE A 197 -13.54 6.01 -0.68
N THR A 198 -12.69 6.46 0.24
CA THR A 198 -12.36 7.89 0.36
C THR A 198 -11.80 8.43 -0.95
N VAL A 199 -10.92 7.67 -1.62
CA VAL A 199 -10.40 8.05 -2.94
C VAL A 199 -11.53 8.29 -3.95
N LEU A 200 -12.58 7.46 -3.96
CA LEU A 200 -13.72 7.62 -4.87
C LEU A 200 -14.63 8.80 -4.50
N LEU A 201 -14.90 8.98 -3.21
CA LEU A 201 -15.81 10.02 -2.70
C LEU A 201 -15.21 11.44 -2.80
N GLU A 202 -13.88 11.58 -2.69
CA GLU A 202 -13.21 12.89 -2.75
C GLU A 202 -13.41 13.66 -4.07
N ASN A 203 -13.84 13.03 -5.18
CA ASN A 203 -14.29 13.76 -6.38
C ASN A 203 -15.78 14.11 -6.36
N GLU A 204 -16.63 13.36 -5.65
CA GLU A 204 -18.08 13.63 -5.69
C GLU A 204 -18.40 14.97 -5.01
N GLU A 205 -17.65 15.35 -3.96
CA GLU A 205 -17.76 16.67 -3.32
C GLU A 205 -17.24 17.84 -4.19
N GLY A 206 -16.60 17.55 -5.33
CA GLY A 206 -16.11 18.53 -6.29
C GLY A 206 -16.98 18.70 -7.54
N ASP A 207 -17.99 17.85 -7.72
CA ASP A 207 -18.85 17.74 -8.91
C ASP A 207 -20.34 17.91 -8.55
N GLU A 208 -20.65 18.69 -7.50
CA GLU A 208 -22.01 19.21 -7.25
C GLU A 208 -22.38 20.26 -8.34
N GLU A 209 -22.60 19.80 -9.57
CA GLU A 209 -23.60 20.43 -10.43
C GLU A 209 -24.97 19.84 -10.05
N ASP A 210 -25.84 20.70 -9.52
CA ASP A 210 -27.27 20.48 -9.22
C ASP A 210 -27.94 19.48 -10.19
N ASP A 211 -28.24 18.27 -9.73
CA ASP A 211 -29.38 17.52 -10.25
C ASP A 211 -30.20 16.95 -9.08
N ASP A 212 -31.27 17.70 -8.81
CA ASP A 212 -32.33 17.51 -7.84
C ASP A 212 -33.20 16.32 -8.25
N ASP A 213 -32.82 15.10 -7.87
CA ASP A 213 -33.69 13.92 -7.95
C ASP A 213 -33.92 13.32 -6.55
N GLU A 214 -35.05 13.76 -5.99
CA GLU A 214 -35.70 13.33 -4.76
C GLU A 214 -35.89 11.79 -4.71
N ILE A 215 -34.95 11.07 -4.09
CA ILE A 215 -35.15 9.64 -3.77
C ILE A 215 -36.03 9.56 -2.51
N SER A 216 -37.34 9.44 -2.73
CA SER A 216 -38.32 9.05 -1.72
C SER A 216 -38.03 7.65 -1.21
N PHE A 217 -37.50 7.53 0.01
CA PHE A 217 -37.39 6.29 0.76
C PHE A 217 -38.78 5.89 1.28
N ASP A 218 -39.49 5.04 0.54
CA ASP A 218 -40.70 4.38 1.00
C ASP A 218 -40.31 3.22 1.92
N GLY A 219 -40.29 3.51 3.22
CA GLY A 219 -40.14 2.52 4.28
C GLY A 219 -41.51 1.93 4.62
N GLU A 220 -41.87 0.82 3.96
CA GLU A 220 -42.88 -0.09 4.47
C GLU A 220 -42.19 -1.14 5.37
N GLU A 221 -42.11 -0.83 6.66
CA GLU A 221 -41.87 -1.81 7.73
C GLU A 221 -43.25 -2.15 8.33
N ASP A 222 -43.92 -3.12 7.71
CA ASP A 222 -45.18 -3.68 8.22
C ASP A 222 -44.85 -4.77 9.23
N GLY A 223 -45.38 -4.61 10.45
CA GLY A 223 -45.00 -5.35 11.64
C GLY A 223 -45.64 -6.73 11.80
N ASP A 224 -45.14 -7.46 12.79
CA ASP A 224 -45.96 -8.37 13.58
C ASP A 224 -45.36 -8.50 14.99
N GLU A 225 -46.02 -7.86 15.95
CA GLU A 225 -45.90 -8.14 17.38
C GLU A 225 -46.85 -9.30 17.70
N GLY A 226 -46.31 -10.39 18.25
CA GLY A 226 -47.10 -11.49 18.79
C GLY A 226 -46.37 -12.14 19.96
N GLU A 227 -46.65 -11.65 21.17
CA GLU A 227 -46.31 -12.27 22.45
C GLU A 227 -47.18 -13.51 22.76
N GLU A 228 -46.72 -14.27 23.76
CA GLU A 228 -47.37 -15.36 24.53
C GLU A 228 -47.30 -16.74 23.84
N ASP A 229 -46.80 -17.81 24.47
CA ASP A 229 -47.16 -18.31 25.80
C ASP A 229 -45.99 -18.96 26.58
N GLU A 230 -46.08 -18.79 27.90
CA GLU A 230 -45.43 -19.58 28.94
C GLU A 230 -46.02 -21.01 28.97
N GLU A 231 -45.19 -22.05 28.96
CA GLU A 231 -45.53 -23.30 29.65
C GLU A 231 -44.31 -23.82 30.41
N GLU A 232 -44.40 -23.75 31.74
CA GLU A 232 -43.65 -24.59 32.66
C GLU A 232 -44.13 -26.04 32.52
N GLU A 233 -43.20 -26.98 32.36
CA GLU A 233 -43.38 -28.35 32.87
C GLU A 233 -42.09 -28.79 33.57
N ASP A 234 -42.18 -28.81 34.91
CA ASP A 234 -41.47 -29.74 35.78
C ASP A 234 -41.92 -31.18 35.44
N ASP A 235 -40.98 -32.13 35.35
CA ASP A 235 -41.15 -33.48 35.91
C ASP A 235 -39.84 -34.32 35.82
N GLU A 236 -39.37 -34.71 37.02
CA GLU A 236 -38.38 -35.75 37.44
C GLU A 236 -36.86 -35.64 37.11
#